data_AF-A0AA40EK44-F1
#
_entry.id   AF-A0AA40EK44-F1
#
_cell.length_a   1.000
_cell.length_b   1.000
_cell.length_c   1.000
_cell.angle_alpha   90.00
_cell.angle_beta   90.00
_cell.angle_gamma   90.00
#
_symmetry.space_group_name_H-M   'P 1'
#
loop_
_entity.id
_entity.type
_entity.pdbx_description
1 polymer ?
#
loop_
_entity_poly.entity_id
_entity_poly.type
_entity_poly.pdbx_seq_one_letter_code
_entity_poly.pdbx_strand_id
1 'polypeptide(L)'
;MPTNKTLLFTSIPPNGLPNPAAGHLTLTDLGPFDLSTPPPPGGLTLSILAPYLSLDPFLTDKLRDASIPSYVPAYTLGAPITNAGIARVILSSHPSFPPSTLLLADDLPFAEYTTLTASAIASQLASSTLQPLLNPHRLPLPLFLGPLGMPGLTAYSSLQEIARPRAGETIFISSAAGAVGQIVGQLALRLGLRVLGSVGTDAKLDYITSELGFHSGFNYRTEPAGAALARLAPEGVDIYFDNVGGAQLDAALAAMRVGGRVVACGMITAYNKPLGEGEPIRNLLCVVDKRLVIRGFIVFDEDFGPKYRVEHQEKVGAWLAEGSMKARIHVVEGLEGAVKGLVEMFDGGNFGKAVVRVGGREGDS
;
A
#
# COMPACT_ATOMS: atom_id res chain seq x y z
N MET A 1 12.23 -32.60 -3.74
CA MET A 1 12.49 -31.17 -3.41
C MET A 1 11.32 -30.38 -3.95
N PRO A 2 10.77 -29.40 -3.21
CA PRO A 2 9.76 -28.52 -3.76
C PRO A 2 10.34 -27.75 -4.96
N THR A 3 9.47 -27.38 -5.89
CA THR A 3 9.76 -26.37 -6.92
C THR A 3 9.87 -24.99 -6.27
N ASN A 4 10.47 -24.02 -6.96
CA ASN A 4 10.48 -22.62 -6.50
C ASN A 4 9.94 -21.70 -7.59
N LYS A 5 8.62 -21.66 -7.70
CA LYS A 5 7.92 -20.72 -8.57
C LYS A 5 8.27 -19.31 -8.14
N THR A 6 8.70 -18.51 -9.11
CA THR A 6 9.18 -17.16 -8.91
C THR A 6 8.69 -16.26 -10.03
N LEU A 7 8.18 -15.08 -9.68
CA LEU A 7 7.69 -14.09 -10.64
C LEU A 7 8.84 -13.16 -11.06
N LEU A 8 9.32 -13.36 -12.28
CA LEU A 8 10.45 -12.62 -12.85
C LEU A 8 10.01 -11.40 -13.64
N PHE A 9 10.78 -10.32 -13.57
CA PHE A 9 10.63 -9.15 -14.43
C PHE A 9 11.34 -9.38 -15.76
N THR A 10 10.60 -9.70 -16.81
CA THR A 10 11.16 -10.21 -18.08
C THR A 10 11.21 -9.17 -19.20
N SER A 11 10.38 -8.12 -19.14
CA SER A 11 10.43 -7.00 -20.08
C SER A 11 9.70 -5.77 -19.55
N ILE A 12 10.15 -4.58 -19.97
CA ILE A 12 9.58 -3.29 -19.53
C ILE A 12 8.23 -3.06 -20.21
N PRO A 13 7.13 -2.82 -19.47
CA PRO A 13 5.87 -2.43 -20.05
C PRO A 13 5.94 -1.02 -20.67
N PRO A 14 5.46 -0.83 -21.91
CA PRO A 14 5.55 0.48 -22.58
C PRO A 14 4.78 1.59 -21.86
N ASN A 15 3.71 1.23 -21.14
CA ASN A 15 2.84 2.18 -20.42
C ASN A 15 2.96 2.03 -18.89
N GLY A 16 4.03 1.40 -18.37
CA GLY A 16 4.19 1.13 -16.92
C GLY A 16 3.31 0.02 -16.34
N LEU A 17 2.16 -0.29 -16.96
CA LEU A 17 1.29 -1.40 -16.55
C LEU A 17 1.72 -2.74 -17.14
N PRO A 18 2.00 -3.78 -16.33
CA PRO A 18 2.32 -5.10 -16.86
C PRO A 18 1.10 -5.71 -17.56
N ASN A 19 1.30 -6.29 -18.74
CA ASN A 19 0.27 -7.05 -19.45
C ASN A 19 0.56 -8.55 -19.25
N PRO A 20 -0.34 -9.32 -18.60
CA PRO A 20 -0.17 -10.76 -18.43
C PRO A 20 0.11 -11.52 -19.72
N ALA A 21 -0.50 -11.11 -20.84
CA ALA A 21 -0.31 -11.76 -22.14
C ALA A 21 1.00 -11.40 -22.85
N ALA A 22 1.61 -10.26 -22.48
CA ALA A 22 2.87 -9.80 -23.08
C ALA A 22 4.12 -10.33 -22.35
N GLY A 23 3.95 -11.03 -21.23
CA GLY A 23 5.06 -11.60 -20.48
C GLY A 23 6.02 -10.54 -19.92
N HIS A 24 5.51 -9.38 -19.48
CA HIS A 24 6.33 -8.39 -18.76
C HIS A 24 6.77 -8.91 -17.38
N LEU A 25 5.88 -9.68 -16.75
CA LEU A 25 6.11 -10.43 -15.52
C LEU A 25 5.79 -11.89 -15.80
N THR A 26 6.76 -12.78 -15.62
CA THR A 26 6.63 -14.19 -15.99
C THR A 26 6.84 -15.09 -14.78
N LEU A 27 5.83 -15.91 -14.46
CA LEU A 27 5.96 -16.93 -13.44
C LEU A 27 6.83 -18.07 -13.98
N THR A 28 7.97 -18.30 -13.34
CA THR A 28 8.98 -19.25 -13.77
C THR A 28 9.24 -20.24 -12.63
N ASP A 29 9.24 -21.53 -12.93
CA ASP A 29 9.77 -22.54 -12.01
C ASP A 29 11.29 -22.59 -12.16
N LEU A 30 12.00 -22.13 -11.13
CA LEU A 30 13.48 -22.13 -11.12
C LEU A 30 14.06 -23.51 -10.80
N GLY A 31 13.22 -24.54 -10.72
CA GLY A 31 13.62 -25.91 -10.44
C GLY A 31 13.61 -26.22 -8.94
N PRO A 32 14.26 -27.33 -8.54
CA PRO A 32 14.20 -27.80 -7.17
C PRO A 32 14.92 -26.85 -6.19
N PHE A 33 14.26 -26.55 -5.08
CA PHE A 33 14.86 -25.81 -3.96
C PHE A 33 15.15 -26.76 -2.81
N ASP A 34 16.43 -26.94 -2.49
CA ASP A 34 16.86 -27.87 -1.45
C ASP A 34 16.75 -27.24 -0.05
N LEU A 35 15.66 -27.54 0.64
CA LEU A 35 15.41 -27.12 2.02
C LEU A 35 16.32 -27.81 3.06
N SER A 36 17.19 -28.74 2.65
CA SER A 36 18.20 -29.33 3.52
C SER A 36 19.57 -28.66 3.40
N THR A 37 19.78 -27.83 2.37
CA THR A 37 21.03 -27.10 2.18
C THR A 37 21.15 -25.99 3.24
N PRO A 38 22.20 -25.99 4.08
CA PRO A 38 22.42 -24.93 5.06
C PRO A 38 22.49 -23.55 4.37
N PRO A 39 21.90 -22.49 4.96
CA PRO A 39 22.06 -21.16 4.40
C PRO A 39 23.53 -20.74 4.44
N PRO A 40 23.93 -19.74 3.63
CA PRO A 40 25.26 -19.14 3.71
C PRO A 40 25.60 -18.74 5.15
N PRO A 41 26.89 -18.71 5.56
CA PRO A 41 27.28 -18.27 6.89
C PRO A 41 26.66 -16.91 7.25
N GLY A 42 25.96 -16.84 8.38
CA GLY A 42 25.23 -15.64 8.82
C GLY A 42 23.94 -15.34 8.03
N GLY A 43 23.54 -16.22 7.12
CA GLY A 43 22.36 -16.12 6.26
C GLY A 43 21.13 -16.87 6.77
N LEU A 44 20.04 -16.77 6.00
CA LEU A 44 18.74 -17.39 6.28
C LEU A 44 18.19 -18.08 5.05
N THR A 45 17.49 -19.20 5.23
CA THR A 45 16.58 -19.76 4.23
C THR A 45 15.15 -19.49 4.68
N LEU A 46 14.39 -18.81 3.83
CA LEU A 46 13.04 -18.35 4.11
C LEU A 46 12.03 -19.11 3.25
N SER A 47 10.92 -19.50 3.87
CA SER A 47 9.72 -19.90 3.15
C SER A 47 8.76 -18.73 3.08
N ILE A 48 8.31 -18.49 1.85
CA ILE A 48 7.23 -17.58 1.52
C ILE A 48 6.00 -18.41 1.12
N LEU A 49 5.87 -19.68 1.55
CA LEU A 49 4.66 -20.49 1.43
C LEU A 49 3.82 -20.40 2.71
N ALA A 50 2.56 -20.02 2.56
CA ALA A 50 1.62 -19.64 3.60
C ALA A 50 1.90 -18.34 4.39
N PRO A 51 2.68 -17.37 3.87
CA PRO A 51 2.54 -15.98 4.22
C PRO A 51 2.03 -15.18 3.01
N TYR A 52 2.12 -13.86 3.15
CA TYR A 52 1.54 -12.90 2.25
C TYR A 52 2.62 -12.00 1.66
N LEU A 53 2.45 -11.61 0.39
CA LEU A 53 3.19 -10.54 -0.25
C LEU A 53 2.24 -9.37 -0.52
N SER A 54 2.75 -8.15 -0.42
CA SER A 54 1.98 -6.94 -0.62
C SER A 54 1.84 -6.61 -2.11
N LEU A 55 0.64 -6.28 -2.58
CA LEU A 55 0.43 -5.64 -3.88
C LEU A 55 0.17 -4.15 -3.66
N ASP A 56 1.09 -3.31 -4.11
CA ASP A 56 1.00 -1.86 -3.96
C ASP A 56 1.05 -1.16 -5.32
N PRO A 57 0.30 -0.05 -5.53
CA PRO A 57 0.30 0.65 -6.82
C PRO A 57 1.68 1.14 -7.27
N PHE A 58 2.58 1.51 -6.35
CA PHE A 58 3.91 2.01 -6.71
C PHE A 58 4.81 0.95 -7.37
N LEU A 59 4.43 -0.34 -7.33
CA LEU A 59 5.22 -1.38 -7.99
C LEU A 59 5.31 -1.17 -9.50
N THR A 60 4.36 -0.49 -10.14
CA THR A 60 4.47 -0.15 -11.57
C THR A 60 5.57 0.85 -11.85
N ASP A 61 5.88 1.74 -10.91
CA ASP A 61 7.01 2.67 -11.02
C ASP A 61 8.37 1.97 -10.90
N LYS A 62 8.41 0.73 -10.41
CA LYS A 62 9.62 -0.12 -10.44
C LYS A 62 9.75 -0.89 -11.77
N LEU A 63 8.70 -0.97 -12.60
CA LEU A 63 8.69 -1.64 -13.91
C LEU A 63 9.08 -0.68 -15.04
N ARG A 64 10.23 -0.03 -14.90
CA ARG A 64 10.72 0.99 -15.83
C ARG A 64 12.19 0.77 -16.16
N ASP A 65 12.69 1.52 -17.14
CA ASP A 65 14.13 1.60 -17.36
C ASP A 65 14.82 2.24 -16.13
N ALA A 66 15.95 1.65 -15.70
CA ALA A 66 16.71 2.11 -14.54
C ALA A 66 17.29 3.52 -14.74
N SER A 67 17.46 3.99 -15.98
CA SER A 67 17.94 5.34 -16.29
C SER A 67 16.94 6.44 -15.95
N ILE A 68 15.66 6.11 -15.79
CA ILE A 68 14.61 7.06 -15.41
C ILE A 68 14.71 7.29 -13.90
N PRO A 69 14.85 8.52 -13.37
CA PRO A 69 14.92 8.70 -11.91
C PRO A 69 13.58 8.43 -11.21
N SER A 70 13.61 7.83 -10.02
CA SER A 70 12.48 7.76 -9.07
C SER A 70 12.98 7.62 -7.63
N TYR A 71 12.11 7.86 -6.65
CA TYR A 71 12.36 7.63 -5.23
C TYR A 71 12.52 6.15 -4.87
N VAL A 72 12.04 5.24 -5.73
CA VAL A 72 12.30 3.80 -5.63
C VAL A 72 13.19 3.30 -6.79
N PRO A 73 14.14 2.39 -6.52
CA PRO A 73 14.92 1.75 -7.57
C PRO A 73 14.03 0.89 -8.49
N ALA A 74 14.35 0.90 -9.78
CA ALA A 74 13.74 -0.01 -10.74
C ALA A 74 14.09 -1.47 -10.42
N TYR A 75 13.22 -2.39 -10.81
CA TYR A 75 13.53 -3.81 -10.81
C TYR A 75 14.63 -4.13 -11.83
N THR A 76 15.44 -5.13 -11.51
CA THR A 76 16.45 -5.64 -12.43
C THR A 76 15.80 -6.59 -13.44
N LEU A 77 16.03 -6.34 -14.73
CA LEU A 77 15.55 -7.21 -15.79
C LEU A 77 16.12 -8.63 -15.63
N GLY A 78 15.27 -9.64 -15.74
CA GLY A 78 15.58 -11.05 -15.53
C GLY A 78 15.58 -11.49 -14.06
N ALA A 79 15.44 -10.58 -13.10
CA ALA A 79 15.40 -10.89 -11.68
C ALA A 79 13.95 -11.02 -11.15
N PRO A 80 13.75 -11.66 -9.98
CA PRO A 80 12.45 -11.64 -9.30
C PRO A 80 12.01 -10.21 -8.96
N ILE A 81 10.72 -9.92 -9.10
CA ILE A 81 10.18 -8.70 -8.49
C ILE A 81 10.13 -8.87 -6.97
N THR A 82 10.27 -7.76 -6.25
CA THR A 82 10.31 -7.73 -4.78
C THR A 82 9.37 -6.69 -4.19
N ASN A 83 8.80 -6.97 -3.02
CA ASN A 83 8.05 -5.99 -2.23
C ASN A 83 7.95 -6.44 -0.76
N ALA A 84 7.26 -5.63 0.04
CA ALA A 84 6.90 -5.96 1.41
C ALA A 84 6.15 -7.30 1.49
N GLY A 85 6.52 -8.11 2.47
CA GLY A 85 5.94 -9.41 2.68
C GLY A 85 6.27 -10.00 4.04
N ILE A 86 5.62 -11.13 4.31
CA ILE A 86 5.86 -11.93 5.49
C ILE A 86 6.58 -13.20 5.03
N ALA A 87 7.55 -13.67 5.81
CA ALA A 87 8.23 -14.94 5.55
C ALA A 87 8.50 -15.70 6.83
N ARG A 88 8.63 -17.03 6.74
CA ARG A 88 9.04 -17.88 7.85
C ARG A 88 10.48 -18.32 7.67
N VAL A 89 11.29 -18.20 8.71
CA VAL A 89 12.64 -18.80 8.73
C VAL A 89 12.50 -20.33 8.76
N ILE A 90 13.09 -21.01 7.79
CA ILE A 90 13.16 -22.48 7.74
C ILE A 90 14.50 -22.95 8.27
N LEU A 91 15.60 -22.39 7.75
CA LEU A 91 16.95 -22.64 8.22
C LEU A 91 17.62 -21.31 8.56
N SER A 92 18.50 -21.33 9.56
CA SER A 92 19.20 -20.15 10.00
C SER A 92 20.66 -20.46 10.35
N SER A 93 21.55 -19.60 9.84
CA SER A 93 22.92 -19.46 10.33
C SER A 93 23.11 -18.11 11.07
N HIS A 94 22.02 -17.42 11.42
CA HIS A 94 22.05 -16.11 12.07
C HIS A 94 21.39 -16.18 13.47
N PRO A 95 22.11 -15.85 14.56
CA PRO A 95 21.65 -16.12 15.93
C PRO A 95 20.36 -15.39 16.32
N SER A 96 20.12 -14.19 15.78
CA SER A 96 18.92 -13.39 16.08
C SER A 96 17.63 -13.88 15.42
N PHE A 97 17.70 -14.83 14.50
CA PHE A 97 16.55 -15.30 13.72
C PHE A 97 16.50 -16.82 13.73
N PRO A 98 16.07 -17.45 14.83
CA PRO A 98 15.98 -18.90 14.91
C PRO A 98 14.92 -19.44 13.92
N PRO A 99 14.99 -20.73 13.52
CA PRO A 99 13.96 -21.38 12.74
C PRO A 99 12.55 -21.17 13.31
N SER A 100 11.54 -21.15 12.43
CA SER A 100 10.13 -20.85 12.69
C SER A 100 9.78 -19.38 12.97
N THR A 101 10.77 -18.49 13.14
CA THR A 101 10.54 -17.05 13.28
C THR A 101 9.76 -16.51 12.08
N LEU A 102 8.69 -15.76 12.33
CA LEU A 102 8.03 -14.96 11.30
C LEU A 102 8.75 -13.62 11.17
N LEU A 103 9.03 -13.24 9.94
CA LEU A 103 9.70 -12.00 9.58
C LEU A 103 8.73 -11.15 8.77
N LEU A 104 8.75 -9.85 9.02
CA LEU A 104 8.24 -8.84 8.12
C LEU A 104 9.44 -8.20 7.43
N ALA A 105 9.46 -8.21 6.09
CA ALA A 105 10.52 -7.54 5.34
C ALA A 105 9.94 -6.74 4.17
N ASP A 106 10.56 -5.61 3.84
CA ASP A 106 10.10 -4.69 2.80
C ASP A 106 10.59 -5.09 1.39
N ASP A 107 11.48 -6.07 1.29
CA ASP A 107 12.14 -6.49 0.05
C ASP A 107 12.20 -8.02 -0.08
N LEU A 108 11.04 -8.69 -0.01
CA LEU A 108 10.93 -10.12 -0.30
C LEU A 108 10.61 -10.35 -1.79
N PRO A 109 11.24 -11.35 -2.42
CA PRO A 109 10.89 -11.72 -3.79
C PRO A 109 9.50 -12.35 -3.85
N PHE A 110 8.83 -12.16 -4.98
CA PHE A 110 7.64 -12.90 -5.35
C PHE A 110 8.03 -14.33 -5.75
N ALA A 111 8.37 -15.13 -4.75
CA ALA A 111 8.84 -16.51 -4.87
C ALA A 111 8.21 -17.39 -3.79
N GLU A 112 8.30 -18.71 -3.92
CA GLU A 112 7.89 -19.64 -2.86
C GLU A 112 8.95 -19.74 -1.74
N TYR A 113 10.23 -19.64 -2.11
CA TYR A 113 11.37 -19.71 -1.22
C TYR A 113 12.47 -18.73 -1.63
N THR A 114 13.27 -18.29 -0.65
CA THR A 114 14.45 -17.47 -0.91
C THR A 114 15.52 -17.70 0.14
N THR A 115 16.75 -17.31 -0.18
CA THR A 115 17.88 -17.29 0.75
C THR A 115 18.42 -15.87 0.88
N LEU A 116 18.60 -15.41 2.11
CA LEU A 116 19.24 -14.13 2.41
C LEU A 116 20.67 -14.36 2.86
N THR A 117 21.60 -13.57 2.33
CA THR A 117 23.00 -13.54 2.77
C THR A 117 23.15 -12.70 4.04
N ALA A 118 24.27 -12.87 4.76
CA ALA A 118 24.58 -12.02 5.92
C ALA A 118 24.61 -10.53 5.56
N SER A 119 25.13 -10.18 4.38
CA SER A 119 25.18 -8.78 3.91
C SER A 119 23.79 -8.23 3.61
N ALA A 120 22.90 -9.02 3.00
CA ALA A 120 21.52 -8.61 2.76
C ALA A 120 20.78 -8.37 4.09
N ILE A 121 20.93 -9.28 5.07
CA ILE A 121 20.35 -9.14 6.41
C ILE A 121 20.88 -7.89 7.10
N ALA A 122 22.20 -7.68 7.12
CA ALA A 122 22.82 -6.52 7.76
C ALA A 122 22.32 -5.20 7.14
N SER A 123 22.23 -5.13 5.80
CA SER A 123 21.69 -3.96 5.11
C SER A 123 20.22 -3.70 5.47
N GLN A 124 19.39 -4.74 5.48
CA GLN A 124 17.96 -4.57 5.79
C GLN A 124 17.71 -4.25 7.27
N LEU A 125 18.55 -4.75 8.19
CA LEU A 125 18.49 -4.36 9.60
C LEU A 125 18.90 -2.90 9.80
N ALA A 126 19.97 -2.44 9.14
CA ALA A 126 20.41 -1.06 9.22
C ALA A 126 19.34 -0.06 8.73
N SER A 127 18.56 -0.46 7.73
CA SER A 127 17.44 0.35 7.20
C SER A 127 16.09 0.06 7.87
N SER A 128 16.04 -0.79 8.90
CA SER A 128 14.79 -1.23 9.56
C SER A 128 13.74 -1.82 8.60
N THR A 129 14.19 -2.44 7.50
CA THR A 129 13.36 -3.07 6.47
C THR A 129 13.28 -4.59 6.60
N LEU A 130 13.91 -5.18 7.62
CA LEU A 130 13.76 -6.58 8.03
C LEU A 130 13.66 -6.66 9.54
N GLN A 131 12.60 -7.29 10.05
CA GLN A 131 12.38 -7.44 11.49
C GLN A 131 11.58 -8.70 11.83
N PRO A 132 11.74 -9.26 13.05
CA PRO A 132 10.78 -10.22 13.57
C PRO A 132 9.38 -9.61 13.57
N LEU A 133 8.39 -10.36 13.07
CA LEU A 133 7.00 -9.94 13.11
C LEU A 133 6.48 -10.10 14.53
N LEU A 134 6.26 -8.97 15.21
CA LEU A 134 5.67 -8.92 16.54
C LEU A 134 4.14 -8.88 16.43
N ASN A 135 3.45 -9.88 16.98
CA ASN A 135 1.99 -9.97 16.94
C ASN A 135 1.39 -10.21 18.34
N PRO A 136 1.51 -9.24 19.26
CA PRO A 136 1.06 -9.41 20.65
C PRO A 136 -0.45 -9.63 20.76
N HIS A 137 -1.23 -9.13 19.79
CA HIS A 137 -2.69 -9.22 19.74
C HIS A 137 -3.22 -10.41 18.94
N ARG A 138 -2.35 -11.29 18.41
CA ARG A 138 -2.73 -12.46 17.58
C ARG A 138 -3.63 -12.09 16.40
N LEU A 139 -3.36 -10.93 15.78
CA LEU A 139 -4.08 -10.42 14.64
C LEU A 139 -3.78 -11.24 13.37
N PRO A 140 -4.72 -11.33 12.41
CA PRO A 140 -4.47 -11.96 11.12
C PRO A 140 -3.24 -11.37 10.41
N LEU A 141 -2.34 -12.23 9.94
CA LEU A 141 -1.06 -11.83 9.35
C LEU A 141 -1.15 -10.79 8.21
N PRO A 142 -2.14 -10.83 7.29
CA PRO A 142 -2.24 -9.82 6.23
C PRO A 142 -2.38 -8.38 6.72
N LEU A 143 -2.85 -8.17 7.96
CA LEU A 143 -2.98 -6.84 8.53
C LEU A 143 -1.62 -6.12 8.67
N PHE A 144 -0.53 -6.88 8.83
CA PHE A 144 0.84 -6.37 8.89
C PHE A 144 1.39 -5.90 7.53
N LEU A 145 0.68 -6.16 6.43
CA LEU A 145 0.98 -5.61 5.10
C LEU A 145 0.03 -4.47 4.71
N GLY A 146 -0.96 -4.16 5.56
CA GLY A 146 -1.94 -3.10 5.33
C GLY A 146 -1.96 -2.11 6.49
N PRO A 147 -2.97 -2.18 7.38
CA PRO A 147 -3.14 -1.22 8.48
C PRO A 147 -1.98 -1.20 9.50
N LEU A 148 -1.28 -2.31 9.70
CA LEU A 148 -0.08 -2.39 10.53
C LEU A 148 1.21 -2.40 9.70
N GLY A 149 1.11 -2.28 8.38
CA GLY A 149 2.25 -2.17 7.47
C GLY A 149 2.47 -0.74 6.98
N MET A 150 3.22 -0.63 5.88
CA MET A 150 3.48 0.63 5.20
C MET A 150 2.19 1.43 4.88
N PRO A 151 1.09 0.85 4.37
CA PRO A 151 -0.12 1.64 4.05
C PRO A 151 -0.77 2.30 5.26
N GLY A 152 -0.81 1.61 6.41
CA GLY A 152 -1.34 2.19 7.65
C GLY A 152 -0.41 3.25 8.23
N LEU A 153 0.91 3.04 8.13
CA LEU A 153 1.90 4.03 8.56
C LEU A 153 1.80 5.31 7.71
N THR A 154 1.61 5.17 6.38
CA THR A 154 1.31 6.26 5.45
C THR A 154 0.10 7.07 5.89
N ALA A 155 -1.00 6.41 6.26
CA ALA A 155 -2.20 7.08 6.77
C ALA A 155 -1.94 7.81 8.08
N TYR A 156 -1.23 7.17 9.01
CA TYR A 156 -0.99 7.70 10.36
C TYR A 156 -0.06 8.92 10.33
N SER A 157 1.14 8.79 9.75
CA SER A 157 2.15 9.86 9.75
C SER A 157 1.70 11.11 8.99
N SER A 158 1.02 10.93 7.85
CA SER A 158 0.56 12.06 7.04
C SER A 158 -0.57 12.86 7.65
N LEU A 159 -1.44 12.22 8.46
CA LEU A 159 -2.41 12.96 9.26
C LEU A 159 -1.73 13.82 10.32
N GLN A 160 -0.68 13.32 10.97
CA GLN A 160 0.05 14.07 11.99
C GLN A 160 0.89 15.21 11.39
N GLU A 161 1.63 14.95 10.31
CA GLU A 161 2.61 15.90 9.79
C GLU A 161 2.03 16.93 8.82
N ILE A 162 1.08 16.52 7.99
CA ILE A 162 0.58 17.32 6.86
C ILE A 162 -0.83 17.80 7.13
N ALA A 163 -1.76 16.86 7.39
CA ALA A 163 -3.16 17.24 7.56
C ALA A 163 -3.35 18.10 8.81
N ARG A 164 -2.68 17.76 9.92
CA ARG A 164 -2.78 18.44 11.22
C ARG A 164 -4.23 18.76 11.58
N PRO A 165 -5.08 17.71 11.68
CA PRO A 165 -6.51 17.86 11.75
C PRO A 165 -6.94 18.52 13.06
N ARG A 166 -8.01 19.32 12.98
CA ARG A 166 -8.70 19.88 14.14
C ARG A 166 -10.11 19.30 14.20
N ALA A 167 -10.59 19.00 15.41
CA ALA A 167 -11.95 18.53 15.60
C ALA A 167 -12.96 19.52 14.98
N GLY A 168 -13.99 19.00 14.33
CA GLY A 168 -14.99 19.77 13.59
C GLY A 168 -14.62 20.08 12.14
N GLU A 169 -13.38 19.84 11.70
CA GLU A 169 -13.01 20.00 10.28
C GLU A 169 -13.63 18.91 9.40
N THR A 170 -13.78 19.24 8.11
CA THR A 170 -14.22 18.28 7.08
C THR A 170 -13.05 17.76 6.25
N ILE A 171 -12.93 16.44 6.14
CA ILE A 171 -11.95 15.77 5.29
C ILE A 171 -12.65 15.02 4.15
N PHE A 172 -12.13 15.20 2.94
CA PHE A 172 -12.45 14.39 1.77
C PHE A 172 -11.29 13.44 1.45
N ILE A 173 -11.59 12.16 1.21
CA ILE A 173 -10.61 11.11 0.95
C ILE A 173 -10.94 10.46 -0.39
N SER A 174 -10.03 10.54 -1.36
CA SER A 174 -10.18 9.79 -2.61
C SER A 174 -9.67 8.35 -2.44
N SER A 175 -10.24 7.40 -3.19
CA SER A 175 -9.97 5.96 -3.02
C SER A 175 -10.20 5.48 -1.57
N ALA A 176 -11.33 5.90 -0.98
CA ALA A 176 -11.60 5.76 0.45
C ALA A 176 -11.74 4.31 0.93
N ALA A 177 -12.05 3.37 0.04
CA ALA A 177 -12.10 1.93 0.34
C ALA A 177 -10.78 1.20 0.06
N GLY A 178 -9.72 1.92 -0.33
CA GLY A 178 -8.39 1.38 -0.61
C GLY A 178 -7.57 1.10 0.66
N ALA A 179 -6.32 0.65 0.48
CA ALA A 179 -5.43 0.29 1.59
C ALA A 179 -5.20 1.46 2.58
N VAL A 180 -4.86 2.64 2.07
CA VAL A 180 -4.59 3.85 2.87
C VAL A 180 -5.90 4.53 3.29
N GLY A 181 -6.80 4.78 2.32
CA GLY A 181 -8.02 5.56 2.53
C GLY A 181 -8.93 5.03 3.65
N GLN A 182 -9.06 3.71 3.78
CA GLN A 182 -9.92 3.11 4.81
C GLN A 182 -9.41 3.36 6.22
N ILE A 183 -8.09 3.53 6.37
CA ILE A 183 -7.44 3.81 7.66
C ILE A 183 -7.47 5.31 7.94
N VAL A 184 -7.19 6.15 6.94
CA VAL A 184 -7.30 7.62 7.05
C VAL A 184 -8.68 8.03 7.57
N GLY A 185 -9.74 7.46 7.01
CA GLY A 185 -11.10 7.81 7.42
C GLY A 185 -11.38 7.49 8.88
N GLN A 186 -11.01 6.29 9.34
CA GLN A 186 -11.22 5.89 10.72
C GLN A 186 -10.36 6.68 11.72
N LEU A 187 -9.12 7.03 11.33
CA LEU A 187 -8.28 7.95 12.12
C LEU A 187 -8.93 9.33 12.20
N ALA A 188 -9.46 9.86 11.09
CA ALA A 188 -10.13 11.15 11.06
C ALA A 188 -11.41 11.18 11.90
N LEU A 189 -12.22 10.11 11.87
CA LEU A 189 -13.40 9.97 12.74
C LEU A 189 -13.01 10.07 14.22
N ARG A 190 -11.93 9.39 14.63
CA ARG A 190 -11.41 9.43 16.01
C ARG A 190 -10.91 10.81 16.43
N LEU A 191 -10.49 11.63 15.46
CA LEU A 191 -10.03 12.99 15.67
C LEU A 191 -11.19 14.01 15.63
N GLY A 192 -12.43 13.53 15.50
CA GLY A 192 -13.64 14.37 15.54
C GLY A 192 -13.92 15.10 14.23
N LEU A 193 -13.48 14.56 13.09
CA LEU A 193 -13.70 15.16 11.77
C LEU A 193 -14.98 14.64 11.13
N ARG A 194 -15.58 15.47 10.28
CA ARG A 194 -16.57 15.04 9.30
C ARG A 194 -15.84 14.40 8.11
N VAL A 195 -16.13 13.13 7.83
CA VAL A 195 -15.36 12.31 6.87
C VAL A 195 -16.19 11.97 5.64
N LEU A 196 -15.68 12.34 4.47
CA LEU A 196 -16.27 12.11 3.15
C LEU A 196 -15.34 11.23 2.31
N GLY A 197 -15.90 10.28 1.55
CA GLY A 197 -15.10 9.38 0.71
C GLY A 197 -15.57 9.28 -0.74
N SER A 198 -14.64 9.11 -1.68
CA SER A 198 -14.95 8.66 -3.04
C SER A 198 -14.50 7.21 -3.26
N VAL A 199 -15.32 6.45 -3.96
CA VAL A 199 -15.08 5.03 -4.28
C VAL A 199 -15.57 4.69 -5.68
N GLY A 200 -15.16 3.54 -6.23
CA GLY A 200 -15.48 3.18 -7.61
C GLY A 200 -16.71 2.29 -7.81
N THR A 201 -17.43 1.93 -6.75
CA THR A 201 -18.61 1.04 -6.81
C THR A 201 -19.52 1.29 -5.61
N ASP A 202 -20.81 1.01 -5.73
CA ASP A 202 -21.78 1.19 -4.64
C ASP A 202 -21.52 0.24 -3.45
N ALA A 203 -21.03 -0.98 -3.70
CA ALA A 203 -20.62 -1.89 -2.62
C ALA A 203 -19.48 -1.33 -1.75
N LYS A 204 -18.52 -0.64 -2.38
CA LYS A 204 -17.45 0.08 -1.67
C LYS A 204 -18.00 1.29 -0.93
N LEU A 205 -19.06 1.92 -1.45
CA LEU A 205 -19.68 3.09 -0.83
C LEU A 205 -20.39 2.67 0.45
N ASP A 206 -21.21 1.62 0.36
CA ASP A 206 -21.88 1.02 1.52
C ASP A 206 -20.86 0.59 2.58
N TYR A 207 -19.76 -0.05 2.19
CA TYR A 207 -18.72 -0.42 3.15
C TYR A 207 -18.12 0.77 3.91
N ILE A 208 -17.75 1.85 3.23
CA ILE A 208 -17.16 3.00 3.92
C ILE A 208 -18.18 3.70 4.84
N THR A 209 -19.46 3.78 4.46
CA THR A 209 -20.48 4.47 5.27
C THR A 209 -21.02 3.60 6.39
N SER A 210 -21.37 2.35 6.08
CA SER A 210 -22.08 1.44 6.98
C SER A 210 -21.12 0.68 7.90
N GLU A 211 -19.96 0.23 7.41
CA GLU A 211 -19.02 -0.56 8.21
C GLU A 211 -17.91 0.26 8.87
N LEU A 212 -17.37 1.26 8.16
CA LEU A 212 -16.27 2.11 8.64
C LEU A 212 -16.74 3.41 9.30
N GLY A 213 -18.02 3.77 9.15
CA GLY A 213 -18.61 4.95 9.78
C GLY A 213 -18.28 6.29 9.11
N PHE A 214 -17.90 6.30 7.83
CA PHE A 214 -17.79 7.57 7.09
C PHE A 214 -19.15 8.26 7.09
N HIS A 215 -19.15 9.59 7.24
CA HIS A 215 -20.39 10.35 7.34
C HIS A 215 -21.18 10.33 6.02
N SER A 216 -20.46 10.32 4.89
CA SER A 216 -21.04 10.11 3.57
C SER A 216 -19.96 9.84 2.54
N GLY A 217 -20.37 9.53 1.32
CA GLY A 217 -19.46 9.38 0.18
C GLY A 217 -20.22 9.35 -1.13
N PHE A 218 -19.50 9.07 -2.21
CA PHE A 218 -20.07 8.91 -3.54
C PHE A 218 -19.30 7.90 -4.38
N ASN A 219 -20.00 7.31 -5.34
CA ASN A 219 -19.40 6.49 -6.38
C ASN A 219 -18.96 7.40 -7.54
N TYR A 220 -17.65 7.58 -7.73
CA TYR A 220 -17.13 8.52 -8.73
C TYR A 220 -17.39 8.08 -10.18
N ARG A 221 -17.81 6.83 -10.40
CA ARG A 221 -18.19 6.33 -11.74
C ARG A 221 -19.59 6.75 -12.16
N THR A 222 -20.46 7.07 -11.21
CA THR A 222 -21.86 7.44 -11.46
C THR A 222 -22.16 8.89 -11.11
N GLU A 223 -21.32 9.53 -10.29
CA GLU A 223 -21.45 10.93 -9.91
C GLU A 223 -20.09 11.65 -10.02
N PRO A 224 -19.98 12.72 -10.82
CA PRO A 224 -18.75 13.52 -10.88
C PRO A 224 -18.42 14.16 -9.53
N ALA A 225 -17.13 14.16 -9.17
CA ALA A 225 -16.67 14.63 -7.86
C ALA A 225 -17.08 16.07 -7.53
N GLY A 226 -17.13 16.98 -8.51
CA GLY A 226 -17.57 18.36 -8.28
C GLY A 226 -19.04 18.46 -7.84
N ALA A 227 -19.93 17.69 -8.48
CA ALA A 227 -21.35 17.64 -8.11
C ALA A 227 -21.53 16.99 -6.73
N ALA A 228 -20.81 15.89 -6.47
CA ALA A 228 -20.85 15.21 -5.19
C ALA A 228 -20.36 16.11 -4.04
N LEU A 229 -19.25 16.83 -4.21
CA LEU A 229 -18.72 17.71 -3.17
C LEU A 229 -19.63 18.92 -2.91
N ALA A 230 -20.24 19.51 -3.94
CA ALA A 230 -21.23 20.57 -3.75
C ALA A 230 -22.43 20.10 -2.91
N ARG A 231 -22.86 18.85 -3.10
CA ARG A 231 -23.97 18.22 -2.36
C ARG A 231 -23.57 17.81 -0.94
N LEU A 232 -22.40 17.21 -0.76
CA LEU A 232 -21.97 16.60 0.50
C LEU A 232 -21.24 17.56 1.44
N ALA A 233 -20.62 18.61 0.89
CA ALA A 233 -19.84 19.61 1.60
C ALA A 233 -20.13 21.02 1.02
N PRO A 234 -21.37 21.54 1.13
CA PRO A 234 -21.71 22.87 0.62
C PRO A 234 -20.90 24.00 1.27
N GLU A 235 -20.40 23.78 2.49
CA GLU A 235 -19.52 24.72 3.21
C GLU A 235 -18.02 24.51 2.90
N GLY A 236 -17.71 23.55 2.03
CA GLY A 236 -16.38 23.16 1.61
C GLY A 236 -15.68 22.14 2.50
N VAL A 237 -14.44 21.80 2.14
CA VAL A 237 -13.59 20.82 2.85
C VAL A 237 -12.29 21.46 3.35
N ASP A 238 -11.86 21.14 4.57
CA ASP A 238 -10.63 21.67 5.16
C ASP A 238 -9.40 20.83 4.78
N ILE A 239 -9.60 19.52 4.58
CA ILE A 239 -8.54 18.58 4.23
C ILE A 239 -8.96 17.75 3.01
N TYR A 240 -8.07 17.61 2.04
CA TYR A 240 -8.19 16.62 0.98
C TYR A 240 -7.04 15.61 1.09
N PHE A 241 -7.37 14.34 1.28
CA PHE A 241 -6.41 13.25 1.22
C PHE A 241 -6.41 12.65 -0.18
N ASP A 242 -5.39 12.99 -0.96
CA ASP A 242 -5.33 12.66 -2.39
C ASP A 242 -4.59 11.35 -2.64
N ASN A 243 -5.33 10.34 -3.08
CA ASN A 243 -4.81 9.06 -3.57
C ASN A 243 -4.97 8.90 -5.10
N VAL A 244 -5.59 9.88 -5.78
CA VAL A 244 -6.12 9.72 -7.13
C VAL A 244 -5.55 10.74 -8.11
N GLY A 245 -5.45 12.01 -7.74
CA GLY A 245 -5.10 13.11 -8.64
C GLY A 245 -6.21 13.42 -9.66
N GLY A 246 -5.83 14.04 -10.78
CA GLY A 246 -6.70 14.32 -11.93
C GLY A 246 -7.98 15.09 -11.57
N ALA A 247 -9.10 14.69 -12.18
CA ALA A 247 -10.40 15.34 -11.99
C ALA A 247 -10.87 15.41 -10.53
N GLN A 248 -10.46 14.47 -9.67
CA GLN A 248 -10.80 14.53 -8.25
C GLN A 248 -10.00 15.59 -7.50
N LEU A 249 -8.72 15.79 -7.85
CA LEU A 249 -7.93 16.88 -7.32
C LEU A 249 -8.48 18.24 -7.77
N ASP A 250 -8.81 18.41 -9.06
CA ASP A 250 -9.48 19.61 -9.57
C ASP A 250 -10.77 19.90 -8.78
N ALA A 251 -11.64 18.90 -8.61
CA ALA A 251 -12.88 19.06 -7.86
C ALA A 251 -12.64 19.41 -6.38
N ALA A 252 -11.66 18.76 -5.74
CA ALA A 252 -11.31 19.03 -4.35
C ALA A 252 -10.79 20.47 -4.17
N LEU A 253 -9.85 20.93 -5.00
CA LEU A 253 -9.32 22.29 -4.93
C LEU A 253 -10.43 23.35 -5.04
N ALA A 254 -11.42 23.11 -5.91
CA ALA A 254 -12.60 23.98 -6.04
C ALA A 254 -13.51 23.96 -4.79
N ALA A 255 -13.66 22.81 -4.12
CA ALA A 255 -14.46 22.66 -2.91
C ALA A 255 -13.72 23.02 -1.61
N MET A 256 -12.40 23.20 -1.63
CA MET A 256 -11.63 23.45 -0.42
C MET A 256 -11.97 24.79 0.23
N ARG A 257 -11.89 24.82 1.57
CA ARG A 257 -11.98 26.01 2.39
C ARG A 257 -10.65 26.76 2.40
N VAL A 258 -10.74 28.04 2.76
CA VAL A 258 -9.59 28.88 3.06
C VAL A 258 -8.66 28.20 4.07
N GLY A 259 -7.35 28.18 3.79
CA GLY A 259 -6.33 27.57 4.65
C GLY A 259 -6.36 26.04 4.65
N GLY A 260 -7.08 25.43 3.71
CA GLY A 260 -7.17 23.98 3.61
C GLY A 260 -5.85 23.31 3.20
N ARG A 261 -5.75 22.00 3.48
CA ARG A 261 -4.55 21.20 3.24
C ARG A 261 -4.83 20.02 2.33
N VAL A 262 -4.02 19.86 1.30
CA VAL A 262 -3.97 18.67 0.45
C VAL A 262 -2.79 17.81 0.87
N VAL A 263 -3.11 16.60 1.32
CA VAL A 263 -2.14 15.51 1.54
C VAL A 263 -2.00 14.76 0.22
N ALA A 264 -0.95 15.06 -0.55
CA ALA A 264 -0.70 14.41 -1.83
C ALA A 264 -0.01 13.06 -1.60
N CYS A 265 -0.79 12.03 -1.26
CA CYS A 265 -0.30 10.68 -0.97
C CYS A 265 0.00 9.88 -2.24
N GLY A 266 -0.85 10.01 -3.26
CA GLY A 266 -0.68 9.31 -4.53
C GLY A 266 -1.57 9.89 -5.61
N MET A 267 -1.21 9.65 -6.87
CA MET A 267 -1.97 10.09 -8.04
C MET A 267 -2.12 8.92 -9.01
N ILE A 268 -2.84 7.89 -8.58
CA ILE A 268 -2.88 6.60 -9.30
C ILE A 268 -3.37 6.71 -10.76
N THR A 269 -4.13 7.76 -11.10
CA THR A 269 -4.59 8.02 -12.48
C THR A 269 -3.48 8.48 -13.43
N ALA A 270 -2.32 8.87 -12.88
CA ALA A 270 -1.18 9.37 -13.63
C ALA A 270 0.01 8.38 -13.68
N TYR A 271 0.07 7.36 -12.81
CA TYR A 271 1.25 6.49 -12.65
C TYR A 271 1.71 5.79 -13.93
N ASN A 272 0.77 5.48 -14.82
CA ASN A 272 1.00 4.67 -16.02
C ASN A 272 0.85 5.51 -17.29
N LYS A 273 1.16 6.80 -17.18
CA LYS A 273 1.14 7.78 -18.27
C LYS A 273 2.47 8.53 -18.29
N PRO A 274 2.99 8.91 -19.46
CA PRO A 274 4.12 9.81 -19.54
C PRO A 274 3.86 11.12 -18.79
N LEU A 275 4.94 11.72 -18.26
CA LEU A 275 4.85 13.02 -17.59
C LEU A 275 4.28 14.07 -18.56
N GLY A 276 3.19 14.74 -18.16
CA GLY A 276 2.48 15.72 -18.98
C GLY A 276 1.28 15.17 -19.76
N GLU A 277 1.13 13.84 -19.85
CA GLU A 277 -0.04 13.19 -20.48
C GLU A 277 -1.14 12.80 -19.47
N GLY A 278 -0.91 13.10 -18.19
CA GLY A 278 -1.92 13.01 -17.15
C GLY A 278 -3.08 13.99 -17.36
N GLU A 279 -4.15 13.81 -16.60
CA GLU A 279 -5.25 14.79 -16.58
C GLU A 279 -4.72 16.14 -16.05
N PRO A 280 -4.90 17.25 -16.79
CA PRO A 280 -4.38 18.53 -16.37
C PRO A 280 -5.16 19.06 -15.16
N ILE A 281 -4.43 19.62 -14.20
CA ILE A 281 -5.01 20.34 -13.06
C ILE A 281 -5.30 21.78 -13.51
N ARG A 282 -6.58 22.12 -13.65
CA ARG A 282 -7.04 23.35 -14.31
C ARG A 282 -7.19 24.53 -13.37
N ASN A 283 -7.27 24.30 -12.07
CA ASN A 283 -7.67 25.32 -11.10
C ASN A 283 -6.63 25.57 -10.00
N LEU A 284 -5.34 25.45 -10.31
CA LEU A 284 -4.25 25.77 -9.35
C LEU A 284 -4.33 27.19 -8.77
N LEU A 285 -5.01 28.13 -9.42
CA LEU A 285 -5.31 29.45 -8.85
C LEU A 285 -6.01 29.36 -7.49
N CYS A 286 -6.80 28.30 -7.23
CA CYS A 286 -7.41 28.03 -5.92
C CYS A 286 -6.37 27.94 -4.80
N VAL A 287 -5.14 27.51 -5.08
CA VAL A 287 -4.05 27.47 -4.10
C VAL A 287 -3.73 28.87 -3.60
N VAL A 288 -3.69 29.85 -4.51
CA VAL A 288 -3.46 31.26 -4.18
C VAL A 288 -4.69 31.83 -3.49
N ASP A 289 -5.85 31.73 -4.12
CA ASP A 289 -7.09 32.36 -3.66
C ASP A 289 -7.50 31.89 -2.27
N LYS A 290 -7.26 30.62 -1.95
CA LYS A 290 -7.63 30.00 -0.68
C LYS A 290 -6.45 29.77 0.26
N ARG A 291 -5.23 30.11 -0.16
CA ARG A 291 -3.99 29.91 0.62
C ARG A 291 -3.84 28.45 1.04
N LEU A 292 -4.02 27.56 0.08
CA LEU A 292 -3.96 26.12 0.32
C LEU A 292 -2.50 25.70 0.49
N VAL A 293 -2.30 24.66 1.29
CA VAL A 293 -1.04 23.91 1.31
C VAL A 293 -1.25 22.62 0.54
N ILE A 294 -0.43 22.38 -0.49
CA ILE A 294 -0.37 21.08 -1.17
C ILE A 294 1.01 20.50 -0.88
N ARG A 295 1.06 19.34 -0.20
CA ARG A 295 2.32 18.70 0.18
C ARG A 295 2.30 17.21 -0.13
N GLY A 296 3.25 16.78 -0.96
CA GLY A 296 3.61 15.37 -1.14
C GLY A 296 4.57 14.88 -0.07
N PHE A 297 4.71 13.57 0.05
CA PHE A 297 5.60 12.91 0.99
C PHE A 297 5.92 11.50 0.53
N ILE A 298 7.02 10.94 1.03
CA ILE A 298 7.35 9.52 0.91
C ILE A 298 7.42 8.95 2.33
N VAL A 299 6.65 7.90 2.59
CA VAL A 299 6.55 7.30 3.95
C VAL A 299 7.88 6.75 4.45
N PHE A 300 8.80 6.42 3.55
CA PHE A 300 10.10 5.85 3.90
C PHE A 300 11.11 6.89 4.42
N ASP A 301 10.85 8.19 4.23
CA ASP A 301 11.74 9.25 4.73
C ASP A 301 11.85 9.18 6.25
N GLU A 302 13.08 9.21 6.79
CA GLU A 302 13.38 8.99 8.22
C GLU A 302 12.57 9.91 9.15
N ASP A 303 12.45 11.19 8.78
CA ASP A 303 11.71 12.21 9.52
C ASP A 303 10.18 12.15 9.33
N PHE A 304 9.66 11.12 8.66
CA PHE A 304 8.25 10.95 8.36
C PHE A 304 7.66 9.65 8.90
N GLY A 305 7.61 8.56 8.14
CA GLY A 305 6.99 7.32 8.58
C GLY A 305 7.70 6.69 9.79
N PRO A 306 9.03 6.44 9.73
CA PRO A 306 9.79 5.83 10.81
C PRO A 306 9.60 6.53 12.17
N LYS A 307 9.53 7.87 12.18
CA LYS A 307 9.23 8.68 13.36
C LYS A 307 7.97 8.25 14.13
N TYR A 308 6.93 7.76 13.44
CA TYR A 308 5.65 7.37 14.05
C TYR A 308 5.45 5.86 14.18
N ARG A 309 6.42 5.03 13.75
CA ARG A 309 6.25 3.58 13.63
C ARG A 309 5.81 2.92 14.94
N VAL A 310 6.46 3.25 16.06
CA VAL A 310 6.17 2.63 17.36
C VAL A 310 4.75 2.97 17.82
N GLU A 311 4.42 4.26 17.86
CA GLU A 311 3.09 4.75 18.27
C GLU A 311 1.98 4.20 17.35
N HIS A 312 2.24 4.13 16.04
CA HIS A 312 1.35 3.53 15.05
C HIS A 312 1.07 2.06 15.37
N GLN A 313 2.10 1.24 15.59
CA GLN A 313 1.93 -0.18 15.92
C GLN A 313 1.11 -0.37 17.21
N GLU A 314 1.42 0.39 18.25
CA GLU A 314 0.73 0.29 19.54
C GLU A 314 -0.75 0.66 19.43
N LYS A 315 -1.05 1.86 18.89
CA LYS A 315 -2.43 2.35 18.82
C LYS A 315 -3.27 1.58 17.82
N VAL A 316 -2.79 1.44 16.58
CA VAL A 316 -3.56 0.76 15.53
C VAL A 316 -3.70 -0.72 15.83
N GLY A 317 -2.67 -1.35 16.42
CA GLY A 317 -2.74 -2.74 16.85
C GLY A 317 -3.83 -2.97 17.89
N ALA A 318 -3.89 -2.10 18.91
CA ALA A 318 -4.94 -2.15 19.93
C ALA A 318 -6.34 -1.93 19.33
N TRP A 319 -6.51 -0.92 18.47
CA TRP A 319 -7.81 -0.62 17.86
C TRP A 319 -8.34 -1.73 16.94
N LEU A 320 -7.44 -2.40 16.21
CA LEU A 320 -7.81 -3.58 15.42
C LEU A 320 -8.21 -4.76 16.32
N ALA A 321 -7.47 -4.97 17.41
CA ALA A 321 -7.73 -6.07 18.35
C ALA A 321 -9.06 -5.91 19.10
N GLU A 322 -9.43 -4.68 19.47
CA GLU A 322 -10.72 -4.39 20.12
C GLU A 322 -11.88 -4.27 19.11
N GLY A 323 -11.61 -4.31 17.80
CA GLY A 323 -12.60 -4.22 16.74
C GLY A 323 -13.17 -2.81 16.50
N SER A 324 -12.65 -1.79 17.18
CA SER A 324 -13.05 -0.40 16.99
C SER A 324 -12.44 0.22 15.72
N MET A 325 -11.40 -0.40 15.16
CA MET A 325 -10.91 -0.17 13.81
C MET A 325 -11.05 -1.45 13.00
N LYS A 326 -11.53 -1.32 11.76
CA LYS A 326 -11.70 -2.43 10.82
C LYS A 326 -10.82 -2.23 9.60
N ALA A 327 -10.36 -3.31 9.00
CA ALA A 327 -9.62 -3.26 7.75
C ALA A 327 -10.01 -4.43 6.86
N ARG A 328 -10.37 -4.12 5.62
CA ARG A 328 -10.63 -5.12 4.59
C ARG A 328 -9.35 -5.44 3.84
N ILE A 329 -9.08 -6.74 3.74
CA ILE A 329 -7.99 -7.30 2.95
C ILE A 329 -8.60 -8.01 1.74
N HIS A 330 -8.05 -7.75 0.56
CA HIS A 330 -8.34 -8.44 -0.68
C HIS A 330 -7.22 -9.45 -0.94
N VAL A 331 -7.52 -10.74 -0.80
CA VAL A 331 -6.53 -11.80 -1.00
C VAL A 331 -6.59 -12.29 -2.43
N VAL A 332 -5.44 -12.22 -3.11
CA VAL A 332 -5.18 -12.85 -4.40
C VAL A 332 -4.48 -14.18 -4.11
N GLU A 333 -5.06 -15.28 -4.57
CA GLU A 333 -4.53 -16.63 -4.32
C GLU A 333 -3.50 -17.02 -5.38
N GLY A 334 -2.34 -17.50 -4.92
CA GLY A 334 -1.24 -17.98 -5.75
C GLY A 334 -0.40 -16.87 -6.40
N LEU A 335 0.87 -17.17 -6.68
CA LEU A 335 1.73 -16.29 -7.48
C LEU A 335 1.19 -16.11 -8.91
N GLU A 336 0.44 -17.09 -9.42
CA GLU A 336 -0.26 -17.03 -10.70
C GLU A 336 -1.23 -15.84 -10.77
N GLY A 337 -1.86 -15.50 -9.64
CA GLY A 337 -2.79 -14.38 -9.54
C GLY A 337 -2.11 -13.01 -9.41
N ALA A 338 -0.82 -12.96 -9.03
CA ALA A 338 -0.15 -11.73 -8.61
C ALA A 338 -0.16 -10.62 -9.69
N VAL A 339 0.13 -10.96 -10.95
CA VAL A 339 0.16 -9.99 -12.06
C VAL A 339 -1.25 -9.45 -12.32
N LYS A 340 -2.25 -10.33 -12.36
CA LYS A 340 -3.66 -9.94 -12.53
C LYS A 340 -4.10 -9.02 -11.38
N GLY A 341 -3.80 -9.40 -10.14
CA GLY A 341 -4.11 -8.59 -8.96
C GLY A 341 -3.44 -7.22 -9.00
N LEU A 342 -2.19 -7.12 -9.45
CA LEU A 342 -1.48 -5.85 -9.62
C LEU A 342 -2.20 -4.94 -10.62
N VAL A 343 -2.60 -5.46 -11.78
CA VAL A 343 -3.31 -4.72 -12.83
C VAL A 343 -4.70 -4.29 -12.36
N GLU A 344 -5.46 -5.19 -11.73
CA GLU A 344 -6.82 -4.92 -11.27
C GLU A 344 -6.88 -3.77 -10.26
N MET A 345 -5.81 -3.45 -9.53
CA MET A 345 -5.80 -2.28 -8.64
C MET A 345 -6.03 -0.97 -9.38
N PHE A 346 -5.54 -0.84 -10.62
CA PHE A 346 -5.66 0.38 -11.43
C PHE A 346 -7.06 0.55 -12.03
N ASP A 347 -7.78 -0.56 -12.22
CA ASP A 347 -9.18 -0.56 -12.63
C ASP A 347 -10.15 -0.66 -11.43
N GLY A 348 -9.62 -0.58 -10.20
CA GLY A 348 -10.40 -0.63 -8.97
C GLY A 348 -11.07 -1.99 -8.72
N GLY A 349 -10.51 -3.08 -9.21
CA GLY A 349 -10.98 -4.46 -9.00
C GLY A 349 -10.76 -4.97 -7.57
N ASN A 350 -9.72 -4.51 -6.86
CA ASN A 350 -9.49 -4.88 -5.47
C ASN A 350 -10.46 -4.16 -4.51
N PHE A 351 -10.82 -4.82 -3.42
CA PHE A 351 -11.66 -4.23 -2.36
C PHE A 351 -10.93 -4.28 -1.02
N GLY A 352 -10.35 -3.15 -0.60
CA GLY A 352 -9.45 -3.07 0.54
C GLY A 352 -7.99 -3.24 0.12
N LYS A 353 -7.11 -3.60 1.07
CA LYS A 353 -5.68 -3.80 0.81
C LYS A 353 -5.46 -5.11 0.06
N ALA A 354 -4.88 -5.05 -1.15
CA ALA A 354 -4.52 -6.21 -1.93
C ALA A 354 -3.24 -6.88 -1.42
N VAL A 355 -3.28 -8.21 -1.23
CA VAL A 355 -2.14 -9.06 -0.89
C VAL A 355 -2.19 -10.33 -1.72
N VAL A 356 -1.04 -10.94 -1.98
CA VAL A 356 -0.94 -12.28 -2.58
C VAL A 356 -0.68 -13.28 -1.47
N ARG A 357 -1.53 -14.30 -1.34
CA ARG A 357 -1.19 -15.51 -0.61
C ARG A 357 -0.44 -16.42 -1.56
N VAL A 358 0.86 -16.56 -1.36
CA VAL A 358 1.78 -17.20 -2.33
C VAL A 358 1.44 -18.68 -2.57
N GLY A 359 1.01 -19.39 -1.53
CA GLY A 359 0.61 -20.80 -1.60
C GLY A 359 0.40 -21.38 -0.20
N GLY A 360 -0.09 -22.61 -0.10
CA GLY A 360 -0.31 -23.32 1.17
C GLY A 360 -1.40 -24.38 1.02
N ARG A 361 -1.17 -25.59 1.56
CA ARG A 361 -2.20 -26.63 1.64
C ARG A 361 -3.24 -26.22 2.69
N GLU A 362 -4.51 -26.60 2.51
CA GLU A 362 -5.51 -26.54 3.58
C GLU A 362 -4.91 -27.18 4.86
N GLY A 363 -4.78 -26.42 5.96
CA GLY A 363 -4.40 -26.97 7.27
C GLY A 363 -3.46 -26.16 8.16
N ASP A 364 -2.72 -25.16 7.65
CA ASP A 364 -1.74 -24.40 8.48
C ASP A 364 -2.31 -23.09 9.08
N SER A 365 -3.60 -23.08 9.43
CA SER A 365 -4.28 -21.96 10.12
C SER A 365 -4.00 -21.91 11.62
#